data_AF-A0A4U1YP73-F1
#
_entry.id   AF-A0A4U1YP73-F1
#
_cell.length_a   1.000
_cell.length_b   1.000
_cell.length_c   1.000
_cell.angle_alpha   90.00
_cell.angle_beta   90.00
_cell.angle_gamma   90.00
#
_symmetry.space_group_name_H-M   'P 1'
#
loop_
_entity.id
_entity.type
_entity.pdbx_description
1 polymer ?
#
loop_
_entity_poly.entity_id
_entity_poly.type
_entity_poly.pdbx_seq_one_letter_code
_entity_poly.pdbx_strand_id
1 'polypeptide(L)'
;MFNVGQVYNRRTDIHGRYKGQQYGGIATPAAHPYVFIFTSDAGEEFGYSDGFSADGTFRYTGEGQEGDMKMVKGNLAIFKHQNNLKDILLFESVSTGFVRFVGVCNYICHHIEQRPDKNDQLRDAIVFHLDIVPQSVGNTIQTPKASYLTKPTKSKSLRQLRDIALASTPLQADPKEQLTHVKYRSEAIKLYAKKRANGICEGCGVPSPFETKSGPYLEVHHLTRLADGGADCPENVIALCPTCHREAHYSVGAADFNAKLIKKALKIEEKLL
;
A
#
# COMPACT_ATOMS: atom_id res chain seq x y z
N MET A 1 22.81 4.85 10.50
CA MET A 1 21.67 5.65 10.01
C MET A 1 22.01 6.15 8.61
N PHE A 2 21.08 6.06 7.66
CA PHE A 2 21.27 6.54 6.29
C PHE A 2 20.64 7.93 6.15
N ASN A 3 21.22 8.80 5.32
CA ASN A 3 20.75 10.16 5.07
C ASN A 3 20.13 10.26 3.68
N VAL A 4 18.94 10.83 3.58
CA VAL A 4 18.21 10.98 2.31
C VAL A 4 19.09 11.74 1.30
N GLY A 5 19.16 11.23 0.08
CA GLY A 5 19.97 11.78 -1.01
C GLY A 5 21.45 11.40 -0.98
N GLN A 6 21.96 10.84 0.12
CA GLN A 6 23.35 10.41 0.22
C GLN A 6 23.58 9.09 -0.55
N VAL A 7 24.74 8.99 -1.19
CA VAL A 7 25.18 7.81 -1.93
C VAL A 7 26.07 6.93 -1.04
N TYR A 8 25.85 5.62 -1.11
CA TYR A 8 26.54 4.59 -0.32
C TYR A 8 27.06 3.48 -1.23
N ASN A 9 28.19 2.87 -0.85
CA ASN A 9 28.64 1.66 -1.49
C ASN A 9 27.83 0.46 -0.98
N ARG A 10 27.11 -0.21 -1.87
CA ARG A 10 26.19 -1.30 -1.50
C ARG A 10 26.92 -2.47 -0.81
N ARG A 11 28.13 -2.79 -1.26
CA ARG A 11 28.91 -3.92 -0.71
C ARG A 11 29.50 -3.59 0.66
N THR A 12 30.13 -2.45 0.82
CA THR A 12 30.88 -2.12 2.05
C THR A 12 30.03 -1.40 3.08
N ASP A 13 29.23 -0.40 2.69
CA ASP A 13 28.48 0.45 3.62
C ASP A 13 27.16 -0.18 4.06
N ILE A 14 26.55 -1.01 3.21
CA ILE A 14 25.31 -1.72 3.52
C ILE A 14 25.62 -3.16 3.93
N HIS A 15 25.98 -4.03 2.98
CA HIS A 15 26.13 -5.47 3.28
C HIS A 15 27.33 -5.78 4.19
N GLY A 16 28.41 -5.01 4.13
CA GLY A 16 29.55 -5.15 5.04
C GLY A 16 29.15 -4.98 6.50
N ARG A 17 28.24 -4.03 6.76
CA ARG A 17 27.77 -3.64 8.10
C ARG A 17 26.57 -4.45 8.57
N TYR A 18 25.51 -4.51 7.78
CA TYR A 18 24.22 -5.12 8.18
C TYR A 18 24.07 -6.58 7.76
N LYS A 19 25.00 -7.11 6.95
CA LYS A 19 24.92 -8.45 6.34
C LYS A 19 23.65 -8.60 5.47
N GLY A 20 23.11 -9.81 5.37
CA GLY A 20 21.96 -10.12 4.52
C GLY A 20 22.32 -10.50 3.08
N GLN A 21 21.29 -10.74 2.28
CA GLN A 21 21.40 -11.16 0.88
C GLN A 21 22.05 -10.05 0.05
N GLN A 22 23.12 -10.38 -0.67
CA GLN A 22 23.88 -9.41 -1.48
C GLN A 22 23.42 -9.33 -2.93
N TYR A 23 22.63 -10.32 -3.36
CA TYR A 23 22.13 -10.47 -4.72
C TYR A 23 20.60 -10.29 -4.71
N GLY A 24 20.07 -9.50 -5.65
CA GLY A 24 18.64 -9.21 -5.78
C GLY A 24 18.22 -7.83 -5.31
N GLY A 25 16.92 -7.54 -5.46
CA GLY A 25 16.32 -6.25 -5.10
C GLY A 25 15.96 -6.11 -3.62
N ILE A 26 15.81 -7.22 -2.87
CA ILE A 26 15.37 -7.19 -1.48
C ILE A 26 16.43 -7.86 -0.59
N ALA A 27 16.81 -7.23 0.52
CA ALA A 27 17.67 -7.82 1.53
C ALA A 27 17.08 -7.71 2.94
N THR A 28 17.12 -8.81 3.69
CA THR A 28 16.46 -8.98 4.99
C THR A 28 17.48 -9.39 6.05
N PRO A 29 18.33 -8.47 6.55
CA PRO A 29 19.30 -8.79 7.58
C PRO A 29 18.61 -9.36 8.83
N ALA A 30 19.03 -10.54 9.29
CA ALA A 30 18.41 -11.21 10.42
C ALA A 30 18.61 -10.46 11.74
N ALA A 31 19.79 -9.87 11.94
CA ALA A 31 20.18 -9.18 13.17
C ALA A 31 19.69 -7.72 13.26
N HIS A 32 18.99 -7.21 12.25
CA HIS A 32 18.57 -5.82 12.19
C HIS A 32 17.08 -5.67 11.83
N PRO A 33 16.40 -4.64 12.34
CA PRO A 33 15.00 -4.40 12.08
C PRO A 33 14.80 -3.70 10.72
N TYR A 34 15.47 -4.17 9.67
CA TYR A 34 15.43 -3.55 8.35
C TYR A 34 15.02 -4.53 7.26
N VAL A 35 14.32 -3.99 6.26
CA VAL A 35 14.09 -4.59 4.95
C VAL A 35 14.66 -3.60 3.93
N PHE A 36 15.82 -3.93 3.36
CA PHE A 36 16.40 -3.11 2.30
C PHE A 36 15.72 -3.44 0.98
N ILE A 37 15.29 -2.42 0.25
CA ILE A 37 14.83 -2.57 -1.13
C ILE A 37 15.69 -1.69 -2.04
N PHE A 38 16.07 -2.25 -3.18
CA PHE A 38 16.93 -1.67 -4.18
C PHE A 38 16.18 -1.65 -5.50
N THR A 39 16.08 -0.47 -6.10
CA THR A 39 15.49 -0.25 -7.42
C THR A 39 16.56 0.18 -8.42
N SER A 40 16.38 -0.22 -9.68
CA SER A 40 17.29 0.10 -10.79
C SER A 40 16.63 -0.14 -12.13
N ASP A 41 16.99 0.66 -13.13
CA ASP A 41 16.52 0.51 -14.52
C ASP A 41 16.88 -0.85 -15.14
N ALA A 42 17.94 -1.53 -14.63
CA ALA A 42 18.34 -2.87 -15.06
C ALA A 42 17.28 -3.96 -14.81
N GLY A 43 16.20 -3.65 -14.09
CA GLY A 43 15.08 -4.56 -13.85
C GLY A 43 14.05 -4.63 -14.98
N GLU A 44 14.03 -3.64 -15.89
CA GLU A 44 13.05 -3.58 -16.98
C GLU A 44 13.09 -4.83 -17.87
N GLU A 45 14.29 -5.38 -18.10
CA GLU A 45 14.52 -6.62 -18.85
C GLU A 45 13.87 -7.87 -18.21
N PHE A 46 13.41 -7.79 -16.96
CA PHE A 46 12.69 -8.86 -16.25
C PHE A 46 11.22 -8.50 -15.94
N GLY A 47 10.71 -7.44 -16.58
CA GLY A 47 9.35 -6.93 -16.38
C GLY A 47 9.18 -6.09 -15.10
N TYR A 48 10.27 -5.66 -14.47
CA TYR A 48 10.20 -4.76 -13.32
C TYR A 48 9.96 -3.32 -13.80
N SER A 49 8.98 -2.66 -13.19
CA SER A 49 8.67 -1.26 -13.44
C SER A 49 8.40 -0.62 -12.08
N ASP A 50 9.47 -0.05 -11.54
CA ASP A 50 9.47 0.63 -10.28
C ASP A 50 9.45 2.14 -10.52
N GLY A 51 8.82 2.89 -9.62
CA GLY A 51 8.85 4.33 -9.73
C GLY A 51 7.72 5.01 -8.99
N PHE A 52 7.80 6.33 -8.95
CA PHE A 52 6.73 7.15 -8.39
C PHE A 52 5.50 7.14 -9.29
N SER A 53 4.35 6.91 -8.67
CA SER A 53 3.05 7.06 -9.29
C SER A 53 2.53 8.48 -9.13
N ALA A 54 1.57 8.86 -9.99
CA ALA A 54 0.94 10.19 -9.94
C ALA A 54 0.21 10.48 -8.62
N ASP A 55 -0.10 9.45 -7.84
CA ASP A 55 -0.69 9.54 -6.49
C ASP A 55 0.34 9.75 -5.36
N GLY A 56 1.63 9.85 -5.69
CA GLY A 56 2.71 10.09 -4.73
C GLY A 56 3.25 8.82 -4.07
N THR A 57 2.70 7.65 -4.37
CA THR A 57 3.23 6.36 -3.88
C THR A 57 4.40 5.88 -4.75
N PHE A 58 5.31 5.12 -4.14
CA PHE A 58 6.36 4.42 -4.85
C PHE A 58 5.91 3.00 -5.17
N ARG A 59 5.79 2.67 -6.46
CA ARG A 59 5.54 1.31 -6.91
C ARG A 59 6.85 0.55 -6.91
N TYR A 60 6.84 -0.60 -6.24
CA TYR A 60 7.97 -1.51 -6.19
C TYR A 60 7.53 -2.90 -6.61
N THR A 61 8.19 -3.47 -7.60
CA THR A 61 7.87 -4.79 -8.12
C THR A 61 8.55 -5.86 -7.26
N GLY A 62 7.78 -6.87 -6.86
CA GLY A 62 8.24 -7.93 -5.96
C GLY A 62 9.32 -8.83 -6.56
N GLU A 63 10.02 -9.59 -5.71
CA GLU A 63 11.04 -10.54 -6.15
C GLU A 63 10.47 -11.83 -6.75
N GLY A 64 11.22 -12.36 -7.71
CA GLY A 64 10.94 -13.58 -8.47
C GLY A 64 11.15 -13.28 -9.95
N GLN A 65 12.04 -13.98 -10.64
CA GLN A 65 12.37 -13.68 -12.04
C GLN A 65 11.71 -14.63 -13.05
N GLU A 66 11.21 -15.77 -12.59
CA GLU A 66 10.64 -16.83 -13.43
C GLU A 66 9.33 -17.32 -12.80
N GLY A 67 8.28 -17.43 -13.64
CA GLY A 67 6.93 -17.80 -13.21
C GLY A 67 6.29 -16.84 -12.20
N ASP A 68 5.10 -17.22 -11.74
CA ASP A 68 4.28 -16.41 -10.82
C ASP A 68 5.05 -16.04 -9.55
N MET A 69 5.03 -14.75 -9.22
CA MET A 69 5.62 -14.24 -7.99
C MET A 69 4.83 -14.75 -6.78
N LYS A 70 5.57 -15.05 -5.72
CA LYS A 70 4.99 -15.63 -4.50
C LYS A 70 5.19 -14.68 -3.32
N MET A 71 4.19 -14.59 -2.45
CA MET A 71 4.26 -13.83 -1.20
C MET A 71 5.08 -14.56 -0.13
N VAL A 72 6.36 -14.79 -0.41
CA VAL A 72 7.33 -15.50 0.45
C VAL A 72 8.61 -14.67 0.56
N LYS A 73 9.50 -15.04 1.50
CA LYS A 73 10.86 -14.44 1.63
C LYS A 73 10.83 -12.90 1.62
N GLY A 74 11.46 -12.24 0.64
CA GLY A 74 11.56 -10.78 0.53
C GLY A 74 10.20 -10.12 0.34
N ASN A 75 9.35 -10.67 -0.51
CA ASN A 75 7.98 -10.17 -0.70
C ASN A 75 7.18 -10.21 0.61
N LEU A 76 7.28 -11.33 1.34
CA LEU A 76 6.64 -11.45 2.64
C LEU A 76 7.23 -10.50 3.68
N ALA A 77 8.53 -10.19 3.59
CA ALA A 77 9.18 -9.25 4.50
C ALA A 77 8.69 -7.82 4.28
N ILE A 78 8.45 -7.40 3.03
CA ILE A 78 7.78 -6.13 2.70
C ILE A 78 6.36 -6.15 3.28
N PHE A 79 5.56 -7.18 2.94
CA PHE A 79 4.17 -7.27 3.38
C PHE A 79 4.00 -7.25 4.91
N LYS A 80 4.90 -7.91 5.67
CA LYS A 80 4.82 -8.00 7.14
C LYS A 80 5.70 -6.99 7.88
N HIS A 81 6.31 -6.02 7.20
CA HIS A 81 7.35 -5.20 7.82
C HIS A 81 6.84 -4.45 9.08
N GLN A 82 5.65 -3.86 9.02
CA GLN A 82 5.00 -3.18 10.13
C GLN A 82 4.73 -4.13 11.31
N ASN A 83 4.17 -5.31 11.04
CA ASN A 83 3.87 -6.31 12.07
C ASN A 83 5.14 -6.85 12.75
N ASN A 84 6.24 -6.91 12.00
CA ASN A 84 7.54 -7.36 12.48
C ASN A 84 8.40 -6.22 13.04
N LEU A 85 7.86 -5.00 13.13
CA LEU A 85 8.56 -3.80 13.60
C LEU A 85 9.88 -3.56 12.85
N LYS A 86 9.84 -3.72 11.52
CA LYS A 86 10.98 -3.47 10.63
C LYS A 86 10.71 -2.27 9.72
N ASP A 87 11.75 -1.46 9.50
CA ASP A 87 11.70 -0.36 8.54
C ASP A 87 12.05 -0.86 7.15
N ILE A 88 11.28 -0.44 6.13
CA ILE A 88 11.69 -0.60 4.73
C ILE A 88 12.60 0.57 4.37
N LEU A 89 13.78 0.28 3.84
CA LEU A 89 14.76 1.28 3.43
C LEU A 89 14.95 1.22 1.92
N LEU A 90 14.49 2.25 1.22
CA LEU A 90 14.53 2.34 -0.25
C LEU A 90 15.83 2.98 -0.74
N PHE A 91 16.47 2.29 -1.67
CA PHE A 91 17.67 2.71 -2.35
C PHE A 91 17.51 2.66 -3.86
N GLU A 92 18.03 3.67 -4.55
CA GLU A 92 18.05 3.78 -6.01
C GLU A 92 19.49 3.58 -6.51
N SER A 93 19.68 2.81 -7.59
CA SER A 93 20.98 2.64 -8.23
C SER A 93 21.44 3.94 -8.89
N VAL A 94 22.68 4.37 -8.60
CA VAL A 94 23.30 5.55 -9.25
C VAL A 94 24.35 5.12 -10.26
N SER A 95 25.15 4.11 -9.91
CA SER A 95 26.17 3.52 -10.78
C SER A 95 26.56 2.15 -10.23
N THR A 96 27.41 1.41 -10.94
CA THR A 96 27.83 0.07 -10.54
C THR A 96 28.35 0.02 -9.10
N GLY A 97 27.58 -0.62 -8.22
CA GLY A 97 27.91 -0.81 -6.80
C GLY A 97 27.57 0.37 -5.87
N PHE A 98 27.03 1.47 -6.40
CA PHE A 98 26.67 2.66 -5.63
C PHE A 98 25.17 2.95 -5.69
N VAL A 99 24.59 3.19 -4.52
CA VAL A 99 23.15 3.41 -4.36
C VAL A 99 22.88 4.68 -3.56
N ARG A 100 21.86 5.44 -3.95
CA ARG A 100 21.37 6.61 -3.23
C ARG A 100 20.26 6.18 -2.28
N PHE A 101 20.33 6.61 -1.02
CA PHE A 101 19.23 6.40 -0.09
C PHE A 101 18.09 7.37 -0.43
N VAL A 102 16.92 6.83 -0.76
CA VAL A 102 15.74 7.60 -1.13
C VAL A 102 14.94 7.94 0.12
N GLY A 103 14.75 6.98 1.02
CA GLY A 103 14.02 7.18 2.26
C GLY A 103 13.57 5.89 2.93
N VAL A 104 12.91 6.05 4.06
CA VAL A 104 12.19 4.97 4.74
C VAL A 104 10.82 4.85 4.09
N CYS A 105 10.30 3.63 3.93
CA CYS A 105 9.00 3.39 3.34
C CYS A 105 8.06 2.64 4.30
N ASN A 106 6.77 2.86 4.13
CA ASN A 106 5.71 2.01 4.66
C ASN A 106 5.00 1.29 3.52
N TYR A 107 4.73 0.00 3.73
CA TYR A 107 3.80 -0.75 2.89
C TYR A 107 2.39 -0.17 3.02
N ILE A 108 1.78 0.16 1.88
CA ILE A 108 0.35 0.50 1.80
C ILE A 108 -0.41 -0.75 1.38
N CYS A 109 -0.25 -1.18 0.13
CA CYS A 109 -0.97 -2.31 -0.44
C CYS A 109 -0.15 -2.99 -1.54
N HIS A 110 -0.68 -4.05 -2.14
CA HIS A 110 -0.16 -4.60 -3.38
C HIS A 110 -1.30 -5.04 -4.29
N HIS A 111 -1.00 -5.17 -5.57
CA HIS A 111 -1.89 -5.81 -6.53
C HIS A 111 -1.09 -6.80 -7.39
N ILE A 112 -1.82 -7.62 -8.13
CA ILE A 112 -1.24 -8.55 -9.10
C ILE A 112 -1.46 -7.97 -10.49
N GLU A 113 -0.40 -7.94 -11.29
CA GLU A 113 -0.39 -7.49 -12.67
C GLU A 113 0.20 -8.58 -13.56
N GLN A 114 -0.33 -8.76 -14.77
CA GLN A 114 0.23 -9.70 -15.74
C GLN A 114 1.43 -9.06 -16.43
N ARG A 115 2.62 -9.64 -16.22
CA ARG A 115 3.88 -9.15 -16.80
C ARG A 115 4.70 -10.30 -17.37
N PRO A 116 5.55 -10.04 -18.39
CA PRO A 116 6.51 -11.05 -18.83
C PRO A 116 7.51 -11.36 -17.72
N ASP A 117 7.93 -12.61 -17.63
CA ASP A 117 9.06 -13.06 -16.84
C ASP A 117 10.36 -13.01 -17.65
N LYS A 118 11.46 -13.53 -17.09
CA LYS A 118 12.77 -13.56 -17.76
C LYS A 118 12.76 -14.32 -19.10
N ASN A 119 11.80 -15.22 -19.32
CA ASN A 119 11.67 -16.02 -20.53
C ASN A 119 10.53 -15.50 -21.43
N ASP A 120 10.11 -14.24 -21.25
CA ASP A 120 8.99 -13.59 -21.93
C ASP A 120 7.62 -14.28 -21.72
N GLN A 121 7.50 -15.13 -20.69
CA GLN A 121 6.23 -15.78 -20.36
C GLN A 121 5.41 -14.89 -19.42
N LEU A 122 4.12 -14.72 -19.73
CA LEU A 122 3.22 -14.00 -18.84
C LEU A 122 3.09 -14.71 -17.50
N ARG A 123 3.16 -13.91 -16.43
CA ARG A 123 3.06 -14.36 -15.04
C ARG A 123 2.33 -13.34 -14.18
N ASP A 124 1.82 -13.81 -13.04
CA ASP A 124 1.33 -12.96 -11.96
C ASP A 124 2.51 -12.27 -11.26
N ALA A 125 2.71 -10.97 -11.52
CA ALA A 125 3.70 -10.13 -10.85
C ALA A 125 3.06 -9.39 -9.67
N ILE A 126 3.74 -9.38 -8.52
CA ILE A 126 3.32 -8.62 -7.34
C ILE A 126 3.86 -7.20 -7.45
N VAL A 127 2.99 -6.20 -7.38
CA VAL A 127 3.38 -4.78 -7.37
C VAL A 127 2.94 -4.14 -6.06
N PHE A 128 3.93 -3.80 -5.24
CA PHE A 128 3.76 -3.11 -3.96
C PHE A 128 3.60 -1.61 -4.17
N HIS A 129 2.68 -1.00 -3.42
CA HIS A 129 2.53 0.44 -3.30
C HIS A 129 3.07 0.86 -1.94
N LEU A 130 4.10 1.71 -1.94
CA LEU A 130 4.83 2.12 -0.75
C LEU A 130 4.70 3.63 -0.54
N ASP A 131 4.46 4.06 0.69
CA ASP A 131 4.52 5.48 1.09
C ASP A 131 5.93 5.79 1.58
N ILE A 132 6.51 6.92 1.17
CA ILE A 132 7.79 7.37 1.72
C ILE A 132 7.54 8.12 3.02
N VAL A 133 8.24 7.73 4.08
CA VAL A 133 8.23 8.37 5.39
C VAL A 133 9.25 9.53 5.36
N PRO A 134 8.83 10.80 5.33
CA PRO A 134 9.73 11.92 5.58
C PRO A 134 10.56 11.76 6.87
N GLN A 135 11.88 11.74 6.74
CA GLN A 135 12.76 11.87 7.89
C GLN A 135 12.87 13.35 8.27
N SER A 136 12.54 13.67 9.52
CA SER A 136 12.70 15.02 10.07
C SER A 136 14.19 15.39 10.10
N VAL A 137 14.61 16.25 9.17
CA VAL A 137 15.81 17.07 9.37
C VAL A 137 15.43 18.08 10.46
N GLY A 138 16.12 18.01 11.60
CA GLY A 138 15.88 18.91 12.71
C GLY A 138 15.95 20.37 12.27
N ASN A 139 14.81 21.06 12.33
CA ASN A 139 14.70 22.44 12.76
C ASN A 139 13.23 22.79 12.95
N THR A 140 12.90 23.17 14.18
CA THR A 140 11.62 23.72 14.59
C THR A 140 11.35 25.00 13.78
N ILE A 141 10.51 24.91 12.76
CA ILE A 141 9.88 26.08 12.15
C ILE A 141 8.38 25.87 12.32
N GLN A 142 7.80 26.67 13.22
CA GLN A 142 6.35 26.87 13.26
C GLN A 142 5.92 27.36 11.88
N THR A 143 5.33 26.47 11.10
CA THR A 143 4.72 26.82 9.82
C THR A 143 3.24 27.16 10.04
N PRO A 144 2.71 28.17 9.34
CA PRO A 144 1.34 28.63 9.51
C PRO A 144 0.35 27.51 9.13
N LYS A 145 -0.71 27.34 9.93
CA LYS A 145 -1.85 26.44 9.66
C LYS A 145 -2.33 26.59 8.21
N ALA A 146 -1.98 25.65 7.32
CA ALA A 146 -2.47 25.64 5.95
C ALA A 146 -2.68 24.19 5.41
N SER A 147 -3.93 23.92 5.03
CA SER A 147 -4.45 23.01 3.99
C SER A 147 -4.31 21.47 4.03
N TYR A 148 -3.54 20.82 4.92
CA TYR A 148 -3.38 19.34 4.85
C TYR A 148 -4.50 18.52 5.53
N LEU A 149 -5.21 19.06 6.53
CA LEU A 149 -6.30 18.35 7.22
C LEU A 149 -7.63 18.51 6.49
N THR A 150 -7.76 17.87 5.32
CA THR A 150 -9.01 17.89 4.57
C THR A 150 -10.01 16.92 5.22
N LYS A 151 -10.97 17.47 5.98
CA LYS A 151 -12.03 16.67 6.58
C LYS A 151 -12.87 15.98 5.48
N PRO A 152 -13.05 14.66 5.54
CA PRO A 152 -13.91 13.97 4.59
C PRO A 152 -15.38 14.29 4.89
N THR A 153 -16.17 14.56 3.85
CA THR A 153 -17.60 14.87 3.97
C THR A 153 -18.37 14.19 2.83
N LYS A 154 -19.66 13.92 3.03
CA LYS A 154 -20.52 13.31 2.00
C LYS A 154 -20.62 14.15 0.71
N SER A 155 -20.44 15.47 0.82
CA SER A 155 -20.49 16.41 -0.30
C SER A 155 -19.28 16.32 -1.23
N LYS A 156 -18.13 15.80 -0.77
CA LYS A 156 -16.94 15.65 -1.60
C LYS A 156 -17.15 14.64 -2.72
N SER A 157 -16.54 14.88 -3.88
CA SER A 157 -16.61 13.96 -5.02
C SER A 157 -15.94 12.62 -4.70
N LEU A 158 -16.23 11.59 -5.51
CA LEU A 158 -15.61 10.28 -5.38
C LEU A 158 -14.07 10.39 -5.44
N ARG A 159 -13.56 11.14 -6.42
CA ARG A 159 -12.13 11.44 -6.58
C ARG A 159 -11.55 12.14 -5.36
N GLN A 160 -12.21 13.20 -4.85
CA GLN A 160 -11.73 13.89 -3.65
C GLN A 160 -11.68 13.00 -2.40
N LEU A 161 -12.64 12.10 -2.23
CA LEU A 161 -12.62 11.14 -1.11
C LEU A 161 -11.50 10.11 -1.28
N ARG A 162 -11.23 9.68 -2.52
CA ARG A 162 -10.09 8.82 -2.86
C ARG A 162 -8.76 9.51 -2.56
N ASP A 163 -8.61 10.76 -2.96
CA ASP A 163 -7.40 11.55 -2.72
C ASP A 163 -7.14 11.70 -1.20
N ILE A 164 -8.17 11.97 -0.40
CA ILE A 164 -8.02 12.04 1.07
C ILE A 164 -7.70 10.66 1.67
N ALA A 165 -8.30 9.59 1.15
CA ALA A 165 -8.02 8.22 1.57
C ALA A 165 -6.58 7.80 1.27
N LEU A 166 -5.97 8.34 0.20
CA LEU A 166 -4.60 8.04 -0.22
C LEU A 166 -3.57 9.04 0.34
N ALA A 167 -3.97 10.25 0.74
CA ALA A 167 -3.08 11.31 1.22
C ALA A 167 -2.14 10.86 2.34
N SER A 168 -0.83 11.04 2.19
CA SER A 168 0.15 10.69 3.23
C SER A 168 -0.04 11.53 4.50
N THR A 169 0.23 10.93 5.66
CA THR A 169 0.13 11.67 6.94
C THR A 169 1.28 12.68 7.03
N PRO A 170 1.01 13.98 7.27
CA PRO A 170 2.07 14.97 7.34
C PRO A 170 2.98 14.68 8.54
N LEU A 171 4.27 14.44 8.27
CA LEU A 171 5.18 13.95 9.31
C LEU A 171 5.74 15.03 10.22
N GLN A 172 5.62 16.30 9.84
CA GLN A 172 5.95 17.43 10.71
C GLN A 172 4.76 17.88 11.58
N ALA A 173 3.59 17.27 11.40
CA ALA A 173 2.41 17.57 12.20
C ALA A 173 2.56 17.02 13.62
N ASP A 174 1.94 17.67 14.59
CA ASP A 174 1.98 17.19 15.97
C ASP A 174 1.24 15.83 16.12
N PRO A 175 1.50 15.04 17.19
CA PRO A 175 0.86 13.73 17.35
C PRO A 175 -0.67 13.74 17.33
N LYS A 176 -1.30 14.84 17.76
CA LYS A 176 -2.77 15.00 17.76
C LYS A 176 -3.29 15.27 16.34
N GLU A 177 -2.55 16.03 15.55
CA GLU A 177 -2.82 16.24 14.13
C GLU A 177 -2.62 14.96 13.32
N GLN A 178 -1.56 14.18 13.60
CA GLN A 178 -1.34 12.87 12.99
C GLN A 178 -2.50 11.91 13.28
N LEU A 179 -2.94 11.82 14.53
CA LEU A 179 -4.10 11.00 14.91
C LEU A 179 -5.39 11.47 14.20
N THR A 180 -5.57 12.79 14.06
CA THR A 180 -6.71 13.37 13.33
C THR A 180 -6.65 13.02 11.85
N HIS A 181 -5.46 13.02 11.26
CA HIS A 181 -5.26 12.68 9.86
C HIS A 181 -5.57 11.20 9.58
N VAL A 182 -5.07 10.28 10.42
CA VAL A 182 -5.40 8.85 10.35
C VAL A 182 -6.91 8.65 10.42
N LYS A 183 -7.57 9.32 11.37
CA LYS A 183 -9.04 9.28 11.49
C LYS A 183 -9.74 9.76 10.21
N TYR A 184 -9.28 10.87 9.63
CA TYR A 184 -9.85 11.42 8.40
C TYR A 184 -9.62 10.52 7.18
N ARG A 185 -8.48 9.84 7.08
CA ARG A 185 -8.26 8.81 6.06
C ARG A 185 -9.26 7.66 6.19
N SER A 186 -9.39 7.09 7.38
CA SER A 186 -10.34 5.99 7.62
C SER A 186 -11.80 6.41 7.39
N GLU A 187 -12.17 7.64 7.74
CA GLU A 187 -13.49 8.19 7.41
C GLU A 187 -13.67 8.41 5.90
N ALA A 188 -12.64 8.88 5.20
CA ALA A 188 -12.66 9.07 3.75
C ALA A 188 -12.85 7.74 3.01
N ILE A 189 -12.17 6.67 3.43
CA ILE A 189 -12.29 5.33 2.87
C ILE A 189 -13.72 4.80 3.02
N LYS A 190 -14.32 4.97 4.20
CA LYS A 190 -15.71 4.54 4.45
C LYS A 190 -16.70 5.32 3.56
N LEU A 191 -16.52 6.62 3.44
CA LEU A 191 -17.37 7.46 2.59
C LEU A 191 -17.16 7.16 1.11
N TYR A 192 -15.92 6.93 0.70
CA TYR A 192 -15.53 6.55 -0.65
C TYR A 192 -16.22 5.24 -1.05
N ALA A 193 -16.05 4.17 -0.26
CA ALA A 193 -16.65 2.86 -0.57
C ALA A 193 -18.18 2.93 -0.67
N LYS A 194 -18.84 3.64 0.25
CA LYS A 194 -20.30 3.81 0.20
C LYS A 194 -20.76 4.63 -1.00
N LYS A 195 -20.01 5.67 -1.38
CA LYS A 195 -20.32 6.51 -2.53
C LYS A 195 -20.06 5.80 -3.85
N ARG A 196 -18.97 5.02 -3.93
CA ARG A 196 -18.61 4.13 -5.03
C ARG A 196 -19.71 3.12 -5.31
N ALA A 197 -20.22 2.51 -4.24
CA ALA A 197 -21.27 1.50 -4.29
C ALA A 197 -22.65 2.06 -4.72
N ASN A 198 -22.88 3.37 -4.56
CA ASN A 198 -24.10 4.06 -4.97
C ASN A 198 -25.40 3.34 -4.53
N GLY A 199 -25.41 2.82 -3.29
CA GLY A 199 -26.57 2.12 -2.72
C GLY A 199 -26.77 0.67 -3.19
N ILE A 200 -25.84 0.12 -3.97
CA ILE A 200 -25.85 -1.28 -4.44
C ILE A 200 -24.77 -2.05 -3.69
N CYS A 201 -25.10 -3.23 -3.16
CA CYS A 201 -24.10 -4.11 -2.54
C CYS A 201 -23.09 -4.56 -3.59
N GLU A 202 -21.80 -4.27 -3.37
CA GLU A 202 -20.73 -4.66 -4.29
C GLU A 202 -20.46 -6.18 -4.25
N GLY A 203 -20.93 -6.87 -3.20
CA GLY A 203 -20.85 -8.32 -3.06
C GLY A 203 -21.88 -9.09 -3.87
N CYS A 204 -23.17 -8.74 -3.77
CA CYS A 204 -24.25 -9.47 -4.46
C CYS A 204 -24.89 -8.72 -5.63
N GLY A 205 -24.63 -7.42 -5.80
CA GLY A 205 -25.22 -6.59 -6.85
C GLY A 205 -26.66 -6.15 -6.58
N VAL A 206 -27.22 -6.50 -5.42
CA VAL A 206 -28.59 -6.12 -5.03
C VAL A 206 -28.58 -4.75 -4.34
N PRO A 207 -29.60 -3.89 -4.56
CA PRO A 207 -29.77 -2.67 -3.80
C PRO A 207 -29.75 -2.90 -2.28
N SER A 208 -29.35 -1.86 -1.54
CA SER A 208 -29.39 -1.84 -0.09
C SER A 208 -30.75 -2.32 0.45
N PRO A 209 -30.78 -3.15 1.52
CA PRO A 209 -32.03 -3.70 2.03
C PRO A 209 -32.97 -2.64 2.59
N PHE A 210 -32.43 -1.51 3.05
CA PHE A 210 -33.22 -0.39 3.56
C PHE A 210 -32.47 0.94 3.47
N GLU A 211 -33.23 2.03 3.62
CA GLU A 211 -32.74 3.40 3.68
C GLU A 211 -32.55 3.86 5.14
N THR A 212 -31.56 4.70 5.39
CA THR A 212 -31.41 5.43 6.65
C THR A 212 -31.61 6.92 6.42
N LYS A 213 -31.70 7.71 7.50
CA LYS A 213 -31.64 9.19 7.41
C LYS A 213 -30.40 9.71 6.67
N SER A 214 -29.39 8.85 6.51
CA SER A 214 -28.11 9.14 5.88
C SER A 214 -27.98 8.60 4.45
N GLY A 215 -29.01 7.92 3.92
CA GLY A 215 -29.01 7.20 2.64
C GLY A 215 -28.98 5.67 2.80
N PRO A 216 -28.70 4.93 1.70
CA PRO A 216 -28.75 3.48 1.67
C PRO A 216 -27.84 2.82 2.72
N TYR A 217 -28.34 1.81 3.41
CA TYR A 217 -27.56 1.08 4.41
C TYR A 217 -26.63 0.01 3.82
N LEU A 218 -25.35 0.39 3.70
CA LEU A 218 -24.25 -0.53 3.40
C LEU A 218 -23.17 -0.47 4.49
N GLU A 219 -22.55 -1.62 4.75
CA GLU A 219 -21.43 -1.84 5.67
C GLU A 219 -20.13 -1.91 4.88
N VAL A 220 -19.06 -1.28 5.37
CA VAL A 220 -17.75 -1.31 4.69
C VAL A 220 -16.92 -2.42 5.31
N HIS A 221 -16.51 -3.38 4.48
CA HIS A 221 -15.73 -4.55 4.85
C HIS A 221 -14.29 -4.40 4.38
N HIS A 222 -13.32 -4.70 5.24
CA HIS A 222 -11.91 -4.85 4.85
C HIS A 222 -11.68 -6.27 4.35
N LEU A 223 -11.20 -6.41 3.12
CA LEU A 223 -11.00 -7.70 2.44
C LEU A 223 -9.84 -8.48 3.04
N THR A 224 -8.74 -7.78 3.29
CA THR A 224 -7.68 -8.22 4.19
C THR A 224 -7.87 -7.48 5.50
N ARG A 225 -8.03 -8.19 6.61
CA ARG A 225 -8.25 -7.57 7.92
C ARG A 225 -7.04 -6.70 8.28
N LEU A 226 -7.28 -5.55 8.91
CA LEU A 226 -6.20 -4.68 9.40
C LEU A 226 -5.24 -5.44 10.34
N ALA A 227 -5.78 -6.32 11.20
CA ALA A 227 -4.99 -7.15 12.11
C ALA A 227 -4.09 -8.18 11.40
N ASP A 228 -4.44 -8.57 10.17
CA ASP A 228 -3.69 -9.53 9.36
C ASP A 228 -2.72 -8.84 8.38
N GLY A 229 -2.49 -7.52 8.54
CA GLY A 229 -1.65 -6.71 7.65
C GLY A 229 -2.41 -6.09 6.47
N GLY A 230 -3.74 -6.03 6.55
CA GLY A 230 -4.57 -5.37 5.54
C GLY A 230 -4.44 -3.86 5.56
N ALA A 231 -4.35 -3.27 4.38
CA ALA A 231 -4.27 -1.83 4.17
C ALA A 231 -5.61 -1.13 4.51
N ASP A 232 -5.58 0.04 5.13
CA ASP A 232 -6.74 0.94 5.12
C ASP A 232 -6.65 1.79 3.84
N CYS A 233 -7.09 1.21 2.72
CA CYS A 233 -7.08 1.85 1.40
C CYS A 233 -8.35 1.47 0.58
N PRO A 234 -8.72 2.27 -0.45
CA PRO A 234 -9.88 2.01 -1.30
C PRO A 234 -9.96 0.61 -1.92
N GLU A 235 -8.82 0.05 -2.30
CA GLU A 235 -8.70 -1.25 -2.99
C GLU A 235 -8.94 -2.43 -2.03
N ASN A 236 -8.65 -2.24 -0.74
CA ASN A 236 -8.82 -3.26 0.29
C ASN A 236 -10.18 -3.16 1.01
N VAL A 237 -11.10 -2.33 0.53
CA VAL A 237 -12.45 -2.20 1.09
C VAL A 237 -13.55 -2.46 0.07
N ILE A 238 -14.66 -3.03 0.54
CA ILE A 238 -15.85 -3.29 -0.25
C ILE A 238 -17.12 -2.93 0.55
N ALA A 239 -18.13 -2.35 -0.10
CA ALA A 239 -19.40 -2.01 0.52
C ALA A 239 -20.41 -3.14 0.34
N LEU A 240 -20.87 -3.73 1.44
CA LEU A 240 -21.73 -4.91 1.48
C LEU A 240 -23.07 -4.60 2.14
N CYS A 241 -24.11 -5.34 1.75
CA CYS A 241 -25.32 -5.44 2.56
C CYS A 241 -25.05 -6.25 3.84
N PRO A 242 -25.90 -6.14 4.87
CA PRO A 242 -25.72 -6.84 6.14
C PRO A 242 -25.61 -8.36 6.00
N THR A 243 -26.32 -8.94 5.02
CA THR A 243 -26.26 -10.38 4.74
C THR A 243 -24.91 -10.79 4.19
N CYS A 244 -24.43 -10.15 3.12
CA CYS A 244 -23.11 -10.43 2.55
C CYS A 244 -21.98 -10.12 3.53
N HIS A 245 -22.13 -9.06 4.33
CA HIS A 245 -21.14 -8.73 5.35
C HIS A 245 -21.03 -9.84 6.42
N ARG A 246 -22.16 -10.35 6.92
CA ARG A 246 -22.15 -11.50 7.84
C ARG A 246 -21.64 -12.78 7.18
N GLU A 247 -21.97 -13.03 5.93
CA GLU A 247 -21.46 -14.18 5.16
C GLU A 247 -19.93 -14.14 5.06
N ALA A 248 -19.35 -12.96 4.80
CA ALA A 248 -17.90 -12.75 4.75
C ALA A 248 -17.19 -13.01 6.08
N HIS A 249 -17.88 -12.86 7.21
CA HIS A 249 -17.30 -13.11 8.53
C HIS A 249 -17.54 -14.52 9.07
N TYR A 250 -18.75 -15.06 8.86
CA TYR A 250 -19.26 -16.19 9.66
C TYR A 250 -19.68 -17.41 8.83
N SER A 251 -19.74 -17.31 7.51
CA SER A 251 -20.14 -18.47 6.70
C SER A 251 -19.06 -19.57 6.72
N VAL A 252 -19.48 -20.82 6.56
CA VAL A 252 -18.56 -21.96 6.40
C VAL A 252 -17.63 -21.74 5.19
N GLY A 253 -18.13 -21.07 4.13
CA GLY A 253 -17.39 -20.70 2.92
C GLY A 253 -16.76 -19.31 2.95
N ALA A 254 -16.55 -18.71 4.13
CA ALA A 254 -16.11 -17.31 4.23
C ALA A 254 -14.79 -17.05 3.49
N ALA A 255 -13.84 -17.98 3.51
CA ALA A 255 -12.57 -17.83 2.79
C ALA A 255 -12.79 -17.68 1.27
N ASP A 256 -13.56 -18.58 0.67
CA ASP A 256 -13.88 -18.54 -0.76
C ASP A 256 -14.73 -17.33 -1.12
N PHE A 257 -15.65 -16.93 -0.23
CA PHE A 257 -16.45 -15.73 -0.42
C PHE A 257 -15.58 -14.48 -0.43
N ASN A 258 -14.68 -14.31 0.54
CA ASN A 258 -13.74 -13.17 0.59
C ASN A 258 -12.81 -13.16 -0.63
N ALA A 259 -12.32 -14.32 -1.09
CA ALA A 259 -11.52 -14.40 -2.32
C ALA A 259 -12.29 -13.89 -3.56
N LYS A 260 -13.60 -14.15 -3.64
CA LYS A 260 -14.46 -13.58 -4.69
C LYS A 260 -14.64 -12.07 -4.51
N LEU A 261 -14.82 -11.59 -3.27
CA LEU A 261 -14.96 -10.17 -2.98
C LEU A 261 -13.69 -9.38 -3.34
N ILE A 262 -12.49 -9.93 -3.11
CA ILE A 262 -11.22 -9.32 -3.52
C ILE A 262 -11.21 -9.07 -5.03
N LYS A 263 -11.53 -10.10 -5.82
CA LYS A 263 -11.60 -9.98 -7.28
C LYS A 263 -12.64 -8.96 -7.74
N LYS A 264 -13.75 -8.80 -6.99
CA LYS A 264 -14.77 -7.80 -7.30
C LYS A 264 -14.30 -6.38 -7.00
N ALA A 265 -13.70 -6.13 -5.84
CA ALA A 265 -13.19 -4.82 -5.47
C ALA A 265 -12.13 -4.31 -6.47
N LEU A 266 -11.18 -5.16 -6.85
CA LEU A 266 -10.17 -4.83 -7.87
C LEU A 266 -10.82 -4.43 -9.21
N LYS A 267 -11.78 -5.22 -9.71
CA LYS A 267 -12.51 -4.90 -10.95
C LYS A 267 -13.35 -3.62 -10.87
N ILE A 268 -13.81 -3.24 -9.68
CA ILE A 268 -14.55 -1.98 -9.48
C ILE A 268 -13.56 -0.82 -9.55
N GLU A 269 -12.41 -0.93 -8.88
CA GLU A 269 -11.36 0.09 -8.90
C GLU A 269 -10.78 0.31 -10.30
N GLU A 270 -10.50 -0.76 -11.05
CA GLU A 270 -10.03 -0.69 -12.44
C GLU A 270 -10.99 0.08 -13.37
N LYS A 271 -12.29 0.03 -13.11
CA LYS A 271 -13.30 0.74 -13.93
C LYS A 271 -13.44 2.22 -13.58
N LEU A 272 -12.90 2.64 -12.45
CA LEU A 272 -13.03 4.00 -11.92
C LEU A 272 -11.77 4.84 -12.18
N LEU A 273 -10.65 4.18 -12.50
CA LEU A 273 -9.40 4.77 -12.98
C LEU A 273 -9.45 4.97 -14.49
#